data_AF-A0A2N0R554-F1
#
_entry.id   AF-A0A2N0R554-F1
#
_cell.length_a   1.000
_cell.length_b   1.000
_cell.length_c   1.000
_cell.angle_alpha   90.00
_cell.angle_beta   90.00
_cell.angle_gamma   90.00
#
_symmetry.space_group_name_H-M   'P 1'
#
loop_
_entity.id
_entity.type
_entity.pdbx_description
1 polymer ?
#
loop_
_entity_poly.entity_id
_entity_poly.type
_entity_poly.pdbx_seq_one_letter_code
_entity_poly.pdbx_strand_id
1 'polypeptide(L)'
;MDDDTSNIKSLKFQMIIKLCLGCKFKSNFFNWCDACKLNHFKLNYDKSPSGNNEIDNGLKYCYSKSGLSEEFIEWIPYKEFKDITHNVIIKETFSALWSKGCICDWNKDKFNWNRKIKKVVLVNFKYNIVDFYGVLKEKEKYKLYGISKDLTSHSYVLVFDDEGYNQNLCIKCQ
;
A
#
# COMPACT_ATOMS: atom_id res chain seq x y z
N MET A 1 -14.44 -8.78 -24.55
CA MET A 1 -13.27 -8.18 -23.87
C MET A 1 -13.44 -6.66 -23.87
N ASP A 2 -14.43 -6.13 -23.14
CA ASP A 2 -14.76 -4.68 -23.15
C ASP A 2 -15.16 -4.12 -21.77
N ASP A 3 -14.81 -4.81 -20.67
CA ASP A 3 -15.27 -4.46 -19.32
C ASP A 3 -14.31 -3.51 -18.57
N ASP A 4 -13.00 -3.54 -18.88
CA ASP A 4 -12.01 -2.74 -18.14
C ASP A 4 -12.06 -1.23 -18.45
N THR A 5 -12.40 -0.87 -19.69
CA THR A 5 -12.36 0.53 -20.14
C THR A 5 -13.53 1.34 -19.59
N SER A 6 -14.70 0.71 -19.43
CA SER A 6 -15.91 1.35 -18.88
C SER A 6 -15.73 1.67 -17.39
N ASN A 7 -15.13 0.75 -16.64
CA ASN A 7 -14.87 0.91 -15.21
C ASN A 7 -13.80 1.96 -14.92
N ILE A 8 -12.70 1.98 -15.72
CA ILE A 8 -11.65 3.01 -15.60
C ILE A 8 -12.21 4.42 -15.88
N LYS A 9 -13.07 4.57 -16.90
CA LYS A 9 -13.73 5.86 -17.20
C LYS A 9 -14.63 6.30 -16.06
N SER A 10 -15.39 5.39 -15.47
CA SER A 10 -16.27 5.65 -14.32
C SER A 10 -15.48 6.10 -13.08
N LEU A 11 -14.42 5.37 -12.72
CA LEU A 11 -13.56 5.67 -11.57
C LEU A 11 -12.84 7.02 -11.74
N LYS A 12 -12.31 7.30 -12.95
CA LYS A 12 -11.69 8.59 -13.27
C LYS A 12 -12.69 9.74 -13.10
N PHE A 13 -13.91 9.57 -13.62
CA PHE A 13 -14.95 10.61 -13.52
C PHE A 13 -15.35 10.87 -12.05
N GLN A 14 -15.61 9.81 -11.28
CA GLN A 14 -15.93 9.91 -9.86
C GLN A 14 -14.82 10.61 -9.06
N MET A 15 -13.56 10.37 -9.41
CA MET A 15 -12.43 11.02 -8.78
C MET A 15 -12.36 12.51 -9.08
N ILE A 16 -12.50 12.91 -10.35
CA ILE A 16 -12.47 14.32 -10.76
C ILE A 16 -13.56 15.13 -10.06
N ILE A 17 -14.75 14.55 -9.84
CA ILE A 17 -15.84 15.20 -9.10
C ILE A 17 -15.42 15.55 -7.66
N LYS A 18 -14.67 14.66 -7.01
CA LYS A 18 -14.27 14.78 -5.59
C LYS A 18 -13.02 15.64 -5.36
N LEU A 19 -12.35 16.11 -6.42
CA LEU A 19 -11.21 17.03 -6.32
C LEU A 19 -11.68 18.47 -6.09
N CYS A 20 -10.92 19.25 -5.33
CA CYS A 20 -11.12 20.70 -5.26
C CYS A 20 -10.68 21.37 -6.57
N LEU A 21 -11.17 22.58 -6.87
CA LEU A 21 -10.84 23.32 -8.09
C LEU A 21 -9.32 23.45 -8.29
N GLY A 22 -8.57 23.81 -7.24
CA GLY A 22 -7.11 23.94 -7.33
C GLY A 22 -6.38 22.62 -7.65
N CYS A 23 -6.89 21.46 -7.22
CA CYS A 23 -6.28 20.17 -7.54
C CYS A 23 -6.69 19.63 -8.90
N LYS A 24 -7.86 20.02 -9.43
CA LYS A 24 -8.30 19.62 -10.79
C LYS A 24 -7.33 20.08 -11.88
N PHE A 25 -6.62 21.19 -11.66
CA PHE A 25 -5.63 21.72 -12.61
C PHE A 25 -4.20 21.21 -12.36
N LYS A 26 -3.97 20.42 -11.31
CA LYS A 26 -2.64 19.89 -10.98
C LYS A 26 -2.44 18.53 -11.62
N SER A 27 -1.42 18.44 -12.48
CA SER A 27 -1.00 17.18 -13.11
C SER A 27 -0.30 16.22 -12.13
N ASN A 28 0.36 16.75 -11.09
CA ASN A 28 1.10 15.97 -10.11
C ASN A 28 0.27 15.76 -8.82
N PHE A 29 0.04 14.48 -8.47
CA PHE A 29 -0.64 14.08 -7.24
C PHE A 29 0.01 14.65 -5.97
N PHE A 30 1.35 14.72 -5.92
CA PHE A 30 2.07 15.16 -4.71
C PHE A 30 1.77 16.61 -4.36
N ASN A 31 1.37 17.42 -5.35
CA ASN A 31 0.97 18.80 -5.18
C ASN A 31 -0.50 18.97 -4.74
N TRP A 32 -1.28 17.89 -4.63
CA TRP A 32 -2.66 17.96 -4.18
C TRP A 32 -2.75 18.28 -2.69
N CYS A 33 -3.84 18.91 -2.26
CA CYS A 33 -4.09 19.10 -0.83
C CYS A 33 -4.46 17.76 -0.17
N ASP A 34 -4.25 17.67 1.15
CA ASP A 34 -4.51 16.47 1.94
C ASP A 34 -5.93 15.92 1.74
N ALA A 35 -6.94 16.80 1.66
CA ALA A 35 -8.32 16.38 1.44
C ALA A 35 -8.51 15.66 0.10
N CYS A 36 -7.86 16.13 -0.98
CA CYS A 36 -7.92 15.48 -2.29
C CYS A 36 -7.15 14.15 -2.29
N LYS A 37 -5.98 14.10 -1.64
CA LYS A 37 -5.22 12.85 -1.45
C LYS A 37 -6.02 11.80 -0.67
N LEU A 38 -6.71 12.21 0.40
CA LEU A 38 -7.58 11.33 1.19
C LEU A 38 -8.84 10.88 0.43
N ASN A 39 -9.38 11.72 -0.45
CA ASN A 39 -10.47 11.31 -1.34
C ASN A 39 -10.00 10.24 -2.34
N HIS A 40 -8.80 10.40 -2.91
CA HIS A 40 -8.18 9.38 -3.75
C HIS A 40 -7.92 8.08 -2.98
N PHE A 41 -7.43 8.16 -1.74
CA PHE A 41 -7.26 6.99 -0.86
C PHE A 41 -8.58 6.21 -0.71
N LYS A 42 -9.68 6.90 -0.35
CA LYS A 42 -10.99 6.28 -0.15
C LYS A 42 -11.53 5.59 -1.41
N LEU A 43 -11.24 6.13 -2.59
CA LEU A 43 -11.65 5.50 -3.85
C LEU A 43 -10.87 4.21 -4.15
N ASN A 44 -9.62 4.11 -3.71
CA ASN A 44 -8.77 2.95 -3.98
C ASN A 44 -8.84 1.86 -2.90
N TYR A 45 -9.04 2.24 -1.64
CA TYR A 45 -8.94 1.33 -0.49
C TYR A 45 -10.20 1.30 0.39
N ASP A 46 -11.27 2.03 0.04
CA ASP A 46 -12.43 2.26 0.90
C ASP A 46 -12.10 3.11 2.16
N LYS A 47 -13.10 3.38 3.01
CA LYS A 47 -12.98 4.22 4.21
C LYS A 47 -12.24 3.53 5.35
N SER A 48 -12.38 2.21 5.47
CA SER A 48 -11.79 1.39 6.53
C SER A 48 -11.30 0.06 5.96
N PRO A 49 -10.24 0.09 5.12
CA PRO A 49 -9.76 -1.10 4.43
C PRO A 49 -9.41 -2.26 5.36
N SER A 50 -8.82 -1.96 6.51
CA SER A 50 -8.31 -2.99 7.43
C SER A 50 -9.33 -3.47 8.46
N GLY A 51 -10.39 -2.67 8.68
CA GLY A 51 -11.30 -2.82 9.80
C GLY A 51 -10.67 -2.47 11.16
N ASN A 52 -9.48 -1.86 11.18
CA ASN A 52 -8.83 -1.35 12.38
C ASN A 52 -8.56 0.15 12.23
N ASN A 53 -9.19 0.95 13.10
CA ASN A 53 -9.14 2.40 13.05
C ASN A 53 -7.71 2.97 13.16
N GLU A 54 -6.85 2.36 13.97
CA GLU A 54 -5.48 2.84 14.18
C GLU A 54 -4.63 2.62 12.93
N ILE A 55 -4.70 1.42 12.33
CA ILE A 55 -4.04 1.10 11.05
C ILE A 55 -4.58 2.01 9.95
N ASP A 56 -5.90 2.13 9.82
CA ASP A 56 -6.53 2.94 8.77
C ASP A 56 -6.16 4.43 8.90
N ASN A 57 -6.03 4.94 10.12
CA ASN A 57 -5.59 6.31 10.38
C ASN A 57 -4.11 6.49 10.05
N GLY A 58 -3.25 5.52 10.40
CA GLY A 58 -1.84 5.52 10.01
C GLY A 58 -1.67 5.51 8.49
N LEU A 59 -2.39 4.64 7.78
CA LEU A 59 -2.39 4.56 6.32
C LEU A 59 -2.83 5.89 5.69
N LYS A 60 -3.94 6.48 6.13
CA LYS A 60 -4.43 7.78 5.65
C LYS A 60 -3.42 8.90 5.90
N TYR A 61 -2.82 8.92 7.09
CA TYR A 61 -1.80 9.91 7.45
C TYR A 61 -0.60 9.80 6.52
N CYS A 62 0.04 8.63 6.43
CA CYS A 62 1.16 8.39 5.53
C CYS A 62 0.80 8.78 4.09
N TYR A 63 -0.33 8.29 3.58
CA TYR A 63 -0.76 8.54 2.20
C TYR A 63 -0.99 10.02 1.88
N SER A 64 -1.57 10.80 2.81
CA SER A 64 -1.78 12.23 2.60
C SER A 64 -0.49 13.03 2.67
N LYS A 65 0.46 12.61 3.51
CA LYS A 65 1.72 13.31 3.76
C LYS A 65 2.85 12.91 2.82
N SER A 66 2.71 11.80 2.10
CA SER A 66 3.71 11.36 1.12
C SER A 66 4.03 12.46 0.10
N GLY A 67 5.33 12.74 -0.04
CA GLY A 67 5.91 13.63 -1.03
C GLY A 67 6.42 12.89 -2.27
N LEU A 68 6.65 11.58 -2.16
CA LEU A 68 7.16 10.71 -3.23
C LEU A 68 6.44 9.35 -3.24
N SER A 69 6.57 8.59 -4.32
CA SER A 69 5.86 7.30 -4.50
C SER A 69 6.41 6.22 -3.57
N GLU A 70 7.70 6.25 -3.26
CA GLU A 70 8.37 5.29 -2.38
C GLU A 70 7.95 5.43 -0.91
N GLU A 71 7.36 6.56 -0.53
CA GLU A 71 6.95 6.82 0.85
C GLU A 71 5.59 6.21 1.20
N PHE A 72 4.83 5.72 0.21
CA PHE A 72 3.51 5.16 0.42
C PHE A 72 3.57 3.83 1.16
N ILE A 73 2.72 3.71 2.18
CA ILE A 73 2.36 2.44 2.81
C ILE A 73 0.93 2.12 2.37
N GLU A 74 0.76 1.04 1.63
CA GLU A 74 -0.52 0.66 1.03
C GLU A 74 -1.29 -0.32 1.92
N TRP A 75 -2.63 -0.26 1.85
CA TRP A 75 -3.43 -1.43 2.20
C TRP A 75 -3.46 -2.38 1.01
N ILE A 76 -3.05 -3.62 1.24
CA ILE A 76 -2.94 -4.63 0.19
C ILE A 76 -3.92 -5.78 0.51
N PRO A 77 -5.00 -5.96 -0.25
CA PRO A 77 -5.88 -7.10 -0.06
C PRO A 77 -5.11 -8.42 -0.20
N TYR A 78 -5.21 -9.31 0.79
CA TYR A 78 -4.41 -10.54 0.85
C TYR A 78 -4.56 -11.43 -0.39
N LYS A 79 -5.73 -11.40 -1.04
CA LYS A 79 -6.02 -12.11 -2.30
C LYS A 79 -5.15 -11.71 -3.49
N GLU A 80 -4.48 -10.55 -3.43
CA GLU A 80 -3.57 -10.06 -4.47
C GLU A 80 -2.21 -10.77 -4.47
N PHE A 81 -1.90 -11.50 -3.39
CA PHE A 81 -0.72 -12.36 -3.30
C PHE A 81 -0.98 -13.72 -3.95
N LYS A 82 -0.03 -14.15 -4.77
CA LYS A 82 0.00 -15.45 -5.46
C LYS A 82 1.29 -16.18 -5.10
N ASP A 83 1.28 -17.49 -5.32
CA ASP A 83 2.45 -18.36 -5.14
C ASP A 83 3.10 -18.18 -3.76
N ILE A 84 2.27 -18.15 -2.71
CA ILE A 84 2.73 -17.94 -1.34
C ILE A 84 3.50 -19.17 -0.88
N THR A 85 4.79 -19.02 -0.60
CA THR A 85 5.68 -20.10 -0.17
C THR A 85 6.40 -19.72 1.12
N HIS A 86 6.52 -20.66 2.06
CA HIS A 86 7.27 -20.43 3.29
C HIS A 86 8.76 -20.26 3.00
N ASN A 87 9.39 -19.22 3.59
CA ASN A 87 10.82 -19.03 3.48
C ASN A 87 11.55 -19.98 4.42
N VAL A 88 12.34 -20.89 3.85
CA VAL A 88 13.12 -21.88 4.63
C VAL A 88 14.27 -21.21 5.39
N ILE A 89 14.79 -20.10 4.89
CA ILE A 89 15.95 -19.40 5.45
C ILE A 89 15.56 -18.50 6.62
N ILE A 90 14.41 -17.81 6.52
CA ILE A 90 13.99 -16.79 7.49
C ILE A 90 12.72 -17.29 8.17
N LYS A 91 12.87 -17.73 9.42
CA LYS A 91 11.80 -18.33 10.22
C LYS A 91 10.58 -17.40 10.29
N GLU A 92 9.39 -17.96 10.09
CA GLU A 92 8.09 -17.26 10.20
C GLU A 92 7.85 -16.18 9.13
N THR A 93 8.48 -16.29 7.96
CA THR A 93 8.21 -15.40 6.82
C THR A 93 7.80 -16.20 5.58
N PHE A 94 7.09 -15.55 4.67
CA PHE A 94 6.64 -16.14 3.41
C PHE A 94 7.05 -15.25 2.25
N SER A 95 7.43 -15.82 1.12
CA SER A 95 7.56 -15.08 -0.12
C SER A 95 6.28 -15.22 -0.93
N ALA A 96 5.94 -14.17 -1.68
CA ALA A 96 4.78 -14.18 -2.55
C ALA A 96 5.00 -13.29 -3.78
N LEU A 97 4.23 -13.55 -4.83
CA LEU A 97 4.10 -12.66 -5.97
C LEU A 97 2.92 -11.71 -5.74
N TRP A 98 3.18 -10.40 -5.67
CA TRP A 98 2.12 -9.40 -5.61
C TRP A 98 1.67 -9.01 -7.03
N SER A 99 0.54 -9.58 -7.45
CA SER A 99 0.03 -9.50 -8.83
C SER A 99 -0.41 -8.10 -9.28
N LYS A 100 -0.93 -7.27 -8.37
CA LYS A 100 -1.26 -5.87 -8.67
C LYS A 100 -0.04 -4.96 -8.65
N GLY A 101 0.97 -5.32 -7.85
CA GLY A 101 2.25 -4.66 -7.81
C GLY A 101 2.29 -3.37 -7.01
N CYS A 102 3.51 -2.92 -6.70
CA CYS A 102 3.78 -1.70 -5.96
C CYS A 102 3.55 -0.45 -6.82
N ILE A 103 3.21 0.66 -6.16
CA ILE A 103 3.18 1.99 -6.80
C ILE A 103 4.58 2.35 -7.31
N CYS A 104 4.67 2.82 -8.56
CA CYS A 104 5.91 3.31 -9.15
C CYS A 104 5.87 4.83 -9.32
N ASP A 105 4.88 5.33 -10.05
CA ASP A 105 4.72 6.75 -10.37
C ASP A 105 3.25 7.12 -10.66
N TRP A 106 3.01 8.42 -10.78
CA TRP A 106 1.67 8.98 -10.99
C TRP A 106 1.31 9.09 -12.48
N ASN A 107 0.19 8.48 -12.88
CA ASN A 107 -0.37 8.65 -14.21
C ASN A 107 -1.47 9.73 -14.21
N LYS A 108 -1.13 10.93 -14.68
CA LYS A 108 -2.07 12.06 -14.74
C LYS A 108 -3.28 11.81 -15.65
N ASP A 109 -3.13 11.01 -16.70
CA ASP A 109 -4.22 10.78 -17.67
C ASP A 109 -5.25 9.80 -17.11
N LYS A 110 -4.79 8.80 -16.36
CA LYS A 110 -5.64 7.84 -15.64
C LYS A 110 -6.10 8.39 -14.28
N PHE A 111 -5.48 9.46 -13.79
CA PHE A 111 -5.59 9.93 -12.41
C PHE A 111 -5.33 8.79 -11.41
N ASN A 112 -4.38 7.90 -11.69
CA ASN A 112 -4.11 6.76 -10.83
C ASN A 112 -2.62 6.39 -10.88
N TRP A 113 -2.18 5.51 -10.00
CA TRP A 113 -0.80 5.01 -9.97
C TRP A 113 -0.52 4.04 -11.13
N ASN A 114 0.62 4.18 -11.79
CA ASN A 114 1.18 3.03 -12.50
C ASN A 114 1.80 2.07 -11.47
N ARG A 115 1.72 0.78 -11.77
CA ARG A 115 2.14 -0.29 -10.86
C ARG A 115 3.01 -1.30 -11.56
N LYS A 116 3.88 -1.94 -10.79
CA LYS A 116 4.76 -3.01 -11.28
C LYS A 116 4.67 -4.22 -10.36
N ILE A 117 4.39 -5.38 -10.95
CA ILE A 117 4.41 -6.67 -10.26
C ILE A 117 5.73 -6.82 -9.50
N LYS A 118 5.65 -7.29 -8.26
CA LYS A 118 6.82 -7.42 -7.39
C LYS A 118 6.75 -8.70 -6.59
N LYS A 119 7.91 -9.32 -6.39
CA LYS A 119 8.10 -10.37 -5.39
C LYS A 119 8.30 -9.72 -4.03
N VAL A 120 7.58 -10.20 -3.02
CA VAL A 120 7.52 -9.59 -1.69
C VAL A 120 7.76 -10.63 -0.61
N VAL A 121 8.20 -10.16 0.55
CA VAL A 121 8.25 -10.94 1.79
C VAL A 121 7.09 -10.50 2.68
N LEU A 122 6.31 -11.50 3.11
CA LEU A 122 5.19 -11.38 4.02
C LEU A 122 5.66 -11.79 5.41
N VAL A 123 5.51 -10.88 6.37
CA VAL A 123 5.87 -11.10 7.77
C VAL A 123 4.61 -10.98 8.62
N ASN A 124 4.25 -12.08 9.29
CA ASN A 124 3.12 -12.05 10.22
C ASN A 124 3.42 -11.08 11.36
N PHE A 125 2.49 -10.15 11.58
CA PHE A 125 2.58 -9.10 12.58
C PHE A 125 1.48 -9.29 13.61
N LYS A 126 1.88 -9.69 14.82
CA LYS A 126 0.99 -9.67 15.98
C LYS A 126 0.76 -8.22 16.37
N TYR A 127 -0.38 -7.68 15.94
CA TYR A 127 -0.67 -6.27 16.11
C TYR A 127 -0.60 -5.83 17.57
N ASN A 128 0.26 -4.85 17.82
CA ASN A 128 0.07 -3.88 18.88
C ASN A 128 0.46 -2.49 18.34
N ILE A 129 -0.07 -1.45 18.97
CA ILE A 129 0.06 -0.08 18.49
C ILE A 129 1.51 0.45 18.54
N VAL A 130 2.28 0.05 19.56
CA VAL A 130 3.66 0.51 19.76
C VAL A 130 4.56 -0.01 18.64
N ASP A 131 4.49 -1.30 18.36
CA ASP A 131 5.26 -1.96 17.31
C ASP A 131 4.84 -1.44 15.94
N PHE A 132 3.56 -1.13 15.73
CA PHE A 132 3.08 -0.58 14.47
C PHE A 132 3.75 0.76 14.14
N TYR A 133 3.77 1.69 15.10
CA TYR A 133 4.47 2.97 14.91
C TYR A 133 5.98 2.80 14.81
N GLY A 134 6.57 1.80 15.48
CA GLY A 134 7.98 1.44 15.31
C GLY A 134 8.29 1.03 13.87
N VAL A 135 7.49 0.12 13.30
CA VAL A 135 7.62 -0.33 11.90
C VAL A 135 7.47 0.84 10.92
N LEU A 136 6.52 1.76 11.16
CA LEU A 136 6.35 2.93 10.30
C LEU A 136 7.54 3.89 10.33
N LYS A 137 8.27 3.98 11.46
CA LYS A 137 9.50 4.80 11.55
C LYS A 137 10.65 4.20 10.74
N GLU A 138 10.70 2.87 10.62
CA GLU A 138 11.78 2.17 9.91
C GLU A 138 11.39 1.74 8.49
N LYS A 139 10.22 2.19 8.00
CA LYS A 139 9.64 1.76 6.72
C LYS A 139 10.58 1.92 5.51
N GLU A 140 11.41 2.96 5.51
CA GLU A 140 12.34 3.25 4.41
C GLU A 140 13.55 2.31 4.44
N LYS A 141 14.07 2.01 5.64
CA LYS A 141 15.20 1.09 5.84
C LYS A 141 14.89 -0.29 5.29
N TYR A 142 13.68 -0.78 5.50
CA TYR A 142 13.26 -2.13 5.09
C TYR A 142 12.43 -2.17 3.81
N LYS A 143 12.21 -1.00 3.17
CA LYS A 143 11.33 -0.85 2.01
C LYS A 143 9.99 -1.57 2.19
N LEU A 144 9.26 -1.13 3.21
CA LEU A 144 7.91 -1.58 3.51
C LEU A 144 6.94 -1.05 2.44
N TYR A 145 6.28 -1.95 1.71
CA TYR A 145 5.26 -1.58 0.74
C TYR A 145 3.89 -1.35 1.36
N GLY A 146 3.56 -2.10 2.41
CA GLY A 146 2.20 -2.04 2.92
C GLY A 146 1.88 -3.03 4.01
N ILE A 147 0.58 -3.08 4.29
CA ILE A 147 -0.04 -3.92 5.30
C ILE A 147 -1.16 -4.70 4.63
N SER A 148 -1.28 -5.95 5.03
CA SER A 148 -2.38 -6.83 4.65
C SER A 148 -2.99 -7.47 5.90
N LYS A 149 -4.05 -8.24 5.69
CA LYS A 149 -4.67 -9.08 6.70
C LYS A 149 -5.00 -10.42 6.09
N ASP A 150 -4.35 -11.45 6.61
CA ASP A 150 -4.69 -12.82 6.26
C ASP A 150 -6.07 -13.14 6.84
N LEU A 151 -7.00 -13.51 5.96
CA LEU A 151 -8.38 -13.83 6.33
C LEU A 151 -8.49 -15.17 7.05
N THR A 152 -7.48 -16.04 6.93
CA THR A 152 -7.46 -17.35 7.59
C THR A 152 -7.05 -17.20 9.05
N SER A 153 -5.84 -16.67 9.29
CA SER A 153 -5.32 -16.47 10.64
C SER A 153 -5.86 -15.21 11.33
N HIS A 154 -6.58 -14.35 10.61
CA HIS A 154 -7.03 -13.03 11.06
C HIS A 154 -5.90 -12.09 11.51
N SER A 155 -4.64 -12.46 11.22
CA SER A 155 -3.45 -11.71 11.59
C SER A 155 -3.13 -10.64 10.54
N TYR A 156 -2.56 -9.52 11.00
CA TYR A 156 -1.99 -8.53 10.10
C TYR A 156 -0.65 -9.03 9.57
N VAL A 157 -0.33 -8.60 8.36
CA VAL A 157 0.87 -9.02 7.63
C VAL A 157 1.55 -7.77 7.11
N LEU A 158 2.84 -7.62 7.41
CA LEU A 158 3.68 -6.60 6.81
C LEU A 158 4.25 -7.11 5.49
N VAL A 159 4.31 -6.23 4.50
CA VAL A 159 4.68 -6.56 3.13
C VAL A 159 5.95 -5.80 2.77
N PHE A 160 7.07 -6.49 2.71
CA PHE A 160 8.38 -5.93 2.41
C PHE A 160 8.85 -6.30 1.00
N ASP A 161 9.76 -5.51 0.48
CA ASP A 161 10.51 -5.87 -0.72
C ASP A 161 11.38 -7.11 -0.50
N ASP A 162 11.29 -8.11 -1.38
CA ASP A 162 12.07 -9.35 -1.27
C ASP A 162 13.59 -9.10 -1.38
N GLU A 163 14.02 -8.14 -2.21
CA GLU A 163 15.44 -7.81 -2.38
C GLU A 163 15.94 -6.97 -1.19
N GLY A 164 15.19 -5.94 -0.79
CA GLY A 164 15.54 -5.04 0.31
C GLY A 164 15.49 -5.70 1.68
N TYR A 165 14.57 -6.65 1.90
CA TYR A 165 14.50 -7.41 3.14
C TYR A 165 15.72 -8.32 3.30
N ASN A 166 16.13 -9.00 2.23
CA ASN A 166 17.31 -9.88 2.24
C ASN A 166 18.63 -9.14 2.52
N GLN A 167 18.71 -7.84 2.23
CA GLN A 167 19.90 -7.01 2.51
C GLN A 167 20.00 -6.52 3.97
N ASN A 168 18.92 -6.58 4.76
CA ASN A 168 18.83 -5.95 6.09
C ASN A 168 18.43 -6.90 7.23
N LEU A 169 18.61 -8.20 7.06
CA LEU A 169 18.15 -9.23 8.01
C LEU A 169 18.87 -9.18 9.37
N CYS A 170 18.25 -8.54 10.37
CA CYS A 170 17.59 -9.25 11.48
C CYS A 170 16.86 -8.27 12.44
N ILE A 171 15.54 -8.09 12.28
CA ILE A 171 14.72 -7.30 13.24
C ILE A 171 14.53 -8.06 14.58
N LYS A 172 14.76 -9.38 14.60
CA LYS A 172 14.71 -10.21 15.83
C LYS A 172 16.07 -10.44 16.50
N CYS A 173 17.15 -9.81 16.04
CA CYS A 173 18.50 -9.94 16.63
C CYS A 173 19.01 -8.64 17.24
N GLN A 174 18.14 -7.65 17.48
CA GLN A 174 18.42 -6.47 18.30
C GLN A 174 17.61 -6.53 19.59
#